data_AF-A0AA36J6W3-F1
#
_entry.id   AF-A0AA36J6W3-F1
#
_cell.length_a   1.000
_cell.length_b   1.000
_cell.length_c   1.000
_cell.angle_alpha   90.00
_cell.angle_beta   90.00
_cell.angle_gamma   90.00
#
_symmetry.space_group_name_H-M   'P 1'
#
loop_
_entity.id
_entity.type
_entity.pdbx_description
1 polymer ?
#
loop_
_entity_poly.entity_id
_entity_poly.type
_entity_poly.pdbx_seq_one_letter_code
_entity_poly.pdbx_strand_id
1 'polypeptide(L)'
;MGPVCVLFQAPAMRRMLDRYAVNDQLALAVDTKMKVANHGMGVATLSLLVKDKLRPTTLIRHGDGCRVQGRAYTSHAVPIMQAVFHDETEANYERLFRAFDKHWMESGSNRPPLTDVALQVHKDFHKAIETARRSCWPASRACDDFFHFSQKKHTTLASKCKTLEQKKGKWVKTYLKWTADALALLRLVPTLSIFSHLWKSLLFTLRESGEGIVADWLRSYERPLPPALCRAPADADQLIFASFWCGRDGCFPGTGGGSQPAEAVHAAWQTQLQKLGGKGDVSHVLGVMQRLYTESWASWYEWHADSPLHLRTTEIDPNLICGEALKRAGRTPAARFAELSPDTTFYVRTCSSTHEHWVVLVHSEAQLPLPSKMAAQLADIMVATGSRLTTLLKQANVLAGEGKLQLEAAGRMFEDLCCVMGSSLQCSCSVYAYHGQCEHSIFVASLDLTHKPATVDLKTLPQKRKGGRPKAAAEPPRKRRALAKAKAKAVAKNSARAKTTT
;
A
#
# COMPACT_ATOMS: atom_id res chain seq x y z
N MET A 1 16.13 -8.53 34.18
CA MET A 1 15.28 -9.56 33.53
C MET A 1 15.71 -9.67 32.08
N GLY A 2 15.95 -10.88 31.58
CA GLY A 2 16.28 -11.07 30.16
C GLY A 2 15.09 -10.75 29.25
N PRO A 3 15.31 -10.63 27.93
CA PRO A 3 14.23 -10.29 27.01
C PRO A 3 13.15 -11.36 27.00
N VAL A 4 11.93 -10.99 27.42
CA VAL A 4 10.72 -11.82 27.32
C VAL A 4 10.15 -11.73 25.90
N CYS A 5 10.12 -12.87 25.23
CA CYS A 5 9.46 -13.09 23.94
C CYS A 5 8.70 -14.41 24.03
N VAL A 6 7.37 -14.33 24.19
CA VAL A 6 6.50 -15.51 24.23
C VAL A 6 5.87 -15.67 22.85
N LEU A 7 6.38 -16.62 22.08
CA LEU A 7 5.87 -16.95 20.75
C LEU A 7 4.57 -17.75 20.88
N PHE A 8 3.61 -17.45 20.02
CA PHE A 8 2.42 -18.29 19.88
C PHE A 8 1.94 -18.36 18.42
N GLN A 9 1.49 -19.55 18.04
CA GLN A 9 0.94 -19.83 16.73
C GLN A 9 -0.20 -20.83 16.89
N ALA A 10 -1.39 -20.48 16.41
CA ALA A 10 -2.51 -21.42 16.38
C ALA A 10 -2.34 -22.43 15.23
N PRO A 11 -2.83 -23.68 15.36
CA PRO A 11 -2.73 -24.67 14.29
C PRO A 11 -3.31 -24.20 12.95
N ALA A 12 -4.37 -23.39 12.98
CA ALA A 12 -4.98 -22.81 11.78
C ALA A 12 -4.04 -21.83 11.06
N MET A 13 -3.21 -21.07 11.78
CA MET A 13 -2.22 -20.17 11.18
C MET A 13 -1.14 -20.94 10.45
N ARG A 14 -0.69 -22.07 11.04
CA ARG A 14 0.30 -22.95 10.41
C ARG A 14 -0.21 -23.49 9.08
N ARG A 15 -1.48 -23.94 9.04
CA ARG A 15 -2.11 -24.45 7.81
C ARG A 15 -2.19 -23.42 6.68
N MET A 16 -2.17 -22.12 6.99
CA MET A 16 -2.16 -21.10 5.93
C MET A 16 -0.87 -21.13 5.09
N LEU A 17 0.23 -21.66 5.64
CA LEU A 17 1.48 -21.83 4.90
C LEU A 17 1.34 -22.90 3.82
N ASP A 18 0.55 -23.95 4.08
CA ASP A 18 0.30 -25.05 3.14
C ASP A 18 -0.47 -24.58 1.90
N ARG A 19 -1.15 -23.42 1.97
CA ARG A 19 -1.90 -22.83 0.86
C ARG A 19 -1.04 -22.02 -0.12
N TYR A 20 0.25 -21.84 0.16
CA TYR A 20 1.21 -21.22 -0.76
C TYR A 20 1.95 -22.27 -1.56
N ALA A 21 2.14 -22.03 -2.86
CA ALA A 21 2.98 -22.92 -3.66
C ALA A 21 4.43 -22.84 -3.17
N VAL A 22 5.17 -23.94 -3.34
CA VAL A 22 6.55 -24.11 -2.85
C VAL A 22 7.47 -22.97 -3.32
N ASN A 23 7.25 -22.46 -4.53
CA ASN A 23 8.08 -21.43 -5.16
C ASN A 23 7.44 -20.03 -5.16
N ASP A 24 6.37 -19.83 -4.38
CA ASP A 24 5.72 -18.53 -4.33
C ASP A 24 6.57 -17.49 -3.61
N GLN A 25 6.63 -16.29 -4.20
CA GLN A 25 7.22 -15.12 -3.59
C GLN A 25 6.33 -14.61 -2.45
N LEU A 26 6.96 -14.26 -1.33
CA LEU A 26 6.27 -13.80 -0.12
C LEU A 26 6.48 -12.29 0.08
N ALA A 27 5.40 -11.61 0.45
CA ALA A 27 5.46 -10.30 1.06
C ALA A 27 4.93 -10.40 2.49
N LEU A 28 5.74 -9.96 3.44
CA LEU A 28 5.44 -10.05 4.86
C LEU A 28 4.96 -8.69 5.37
N ALA A 29 4.18 -8.69 6.45
CA ALA A 29 3.89 -7.50 7.24
C ALA A 29 4.13 -7.78 8.72
N VAL A 30 4.81 -6.85 9.39
CA VAL A 30 5.14 -6.92 10.81
C VAL A 30 4.67 -5.64 11.47
N ASP A 31 3.84 -5.78 12.50
CA ASP A 31 3.41 -4.66 13.32
C ASP A 31 3.34 -5.10 14.78
N THR A 32 3.67 -4.16 15.68
CA THR A 32 3.69 -4.38 17.12
C THR A 32 2.91 -3.29 17.80
N LYS A 33 2.01 -3.67 18.71
CA LYS A 33 1.29 -2.69 19.54
C LYS A 33 1.68 -2.89 20.98
N MET A 34 2.45 -1.93 21.48
CA MET A 34 2.94 -1.89 22.85
C MET A 34 1.87 -1.41 23.83
N LYS A 35 2.08 -1.71 25.12
CA LYS A 35 1.22 -1.28 26.24
C LYS A 35 -0.23 -1.78 26.15
N VAL A 36 -0.43 -2.95 25.57
CA VAL A 36 -1.75 -3.61 25.44
C VAL A 36 -1.96 -4.71 26.49
N ALA A 37 -0.90 -5.08 27.20
CA ALA A 37 -0.89 -6.08 28.25
C ALA A 37 -0.20 -5.56 29.52
N ASN A 38 -0.29 -6.32 30.61
CA ASN A 38 0.25 -5.95 31.91
C ASN A 38 1.75 -5.61 31.82
N HIS A 39 2.23 -4.75 32.72
CA HIS A 39 3.62 -4.26 32.74
C HIS A 39 4.08 -3.57 31.44
N GLY A 40 3.16 -3.06 30.62
CA GLY A 40 3.51 -2.33 29.39
C GLY A 40 3.87 -3.23 28.21
N MET A 41 3.69 -4.54 28.33
CA MET A 41 3.97 -5.51 27.26
C MET A 41 3.14 -5.23 26.00
N GLY A 42 3.70 -5.62 24.87
CA GLY A 42 3.11 -5.51 23.54
C GLY A 42 2.84 -6.86 22.88
N VAL A 43 2.05 -6.83 21.82
CA VAL A 43 1.85 -7.98 20.93
C VAL A 43 2.36 -7.62 19.54
N ALA A 44 3.34 -8.38 19.07
CA ALA A 44 3.83 -8.35 17.70
C ALA A 44 3.08 -9.38 16.85
N THR A 45 2.78 -9.02 15.61
CA THR A 45 2.11 -9.89 14.64
C THR A 45 2.89 -9.89 13.34
N LEU A 46 3.30 -11.08 12.91
CA LEU A 46 3.88 -11.35 11.59
C LEU A 46 2.82 -11.98 10.71
N SER A 47 2.60 -11.38 9.54
CA SER A 47 1.55 -11.75 8.61
C SER A 47 2.07 -11.92 7.20
N LEU A 48 1.38 -12.73 6.41
CA LEU A 48 1.53 -12.77 4.94
C LEU A 48 0.58 -11.75 4.32
N LEU A 49 1.05 -11.03 3.31
CA LEU A 49 0.19 -10.20 2.47
C LEU A 49 -0.39 -11.04 1.33
N VAL A 50 -1.70 -10.97 1.17
CA VAL A 50 -2.47 -11.78 0.22
C VAL A 50 -3.56 -10.98 -0.49
N LYS A 51 -3.93 -11.44 -1.68
CA LYS A 51 -4.99 -10.88 -2.54
C LYS A 51 -5.85 -11.98 -3.15
N ASP A 52 -6.80 -12.42 -2.35
CA ASP A 52 -7.71 -13.53 -2.67
C ASP A 52 -9.03 -13.07 -3.30
N LYS A 53 -9.59 -11.93 -2.87
CA LYS A 53 -10.92 -11.49 -3.28
C LYS A 53 -11.11 -9.97 -3.26
N LEU A 54 -12.14 -9.53 -3.98
CA LEU A 54 -12.65 -8.16 -3.94
C LEU A 54 -13.20 -7.82 -2.54
N ARG A 55 -12.60 -6.84 -1.87
CA ARG A 55 -13.01 -6.37 -0.53
C ARG A 55 -13.62 -4.97 -0.63
N PRO A 56 -14.59 -4.63 0.24
CA PRO A 56 -15.08 -3.25 0.35
C PRO A 56 -13.90 -2.29 0.58
N THR A 57 -13.81 -1.25 -0.24
CA THR A 57 -12.74 -0.26 -0.16
C THR A 57 -13.29 1.14 -0.38
N THR A 58 -12.57 2.14 0.12
CA THR A 58 -12.83 3.54 -0.19
C THR A 58 -11.94 3.96 -1.36
N LEU A 59 -12.56 4.23 -2.50
CA LEU A 59 -11.90 4.85 -3.64
C LEU A 59 -11.83 6.36 -3.38
N ILE A 60 -10.61 6.89 -3.42
CA ILE A 60 -10.38 8.33 -3.26
C ILE A 60 -10.73 9.00 -4.59
N ARG A 61 -11.61 10.01 -4.55
CA ARG A 61 -11.96 10.81 -5.73
C ARG A 61 -10.81 11.74 -6.10
N HIS A 62 -10.49 11.84 -7.39
CA HIS A 62 -9.53 12.84 -7.88
C HIS A 62 -10.11 14.26 -7.62
N GLY A 63 -9.33 15.16 -7.03
CA GLY A 63 -9.69 16.59 -6.85
C GLY A 63 -10.59 16.95 -5.65
N ASP A 64 -11.64 16.19 -5.33
CA ASP A 64 -12.75 16.71 -4.49
C ASP A 64 -12.90 16.11 -3.07
N GLY A 65 -11.96 15.29 -2.60
CA GLY A 65 -11.99 14.74 -1.22
C GLY A 65 -13.20 13.85 -0.86
N CYS A 66 -14.17 13.69 -1.76
CA CYS A 66 -15.32 12.81 -1.57
C CYS A 66 -14.87 11.34 -1.64
N ARG A 67 -15.37 10.56 -0.68
CA ARG A 67 -15.06 9.14 -0.56
C ARG A 67 -16.13 8.32 -1.29
N VAL A 68 -15.72 7.53 -2.28
CA VAL A 68 -16.63 6.62 -2.98
C VAL A 68 -16.43 5.22 -2.44
N GLN A 69 -17.52 4.58 -2.00
CA GLN A 69 -17.48 3.17 -1.63
C GLN A 69 -17.47 2.30 -2.89
N GLY A 70 -16.49 1.41 -2.95
CA GLY A 70 -16.31 0.45 -4.03
C GLY A 70 -15.81 -0.89 -3.51
N ARG A 71 -15.35 -1.73 -4.42
CA ARG A 71 -14.60 -2.93 -4.09
C ARG A 71 -13.30 -2.93 -4.89
N ALA A 72 -12.24 -3.49 -4.32
CA ALA A 72 -10.98 -3.71 -5.02
C ALA A 72 -10.26 -4.92 -4.42
N TYR A 73 -9.31 -5.48 -5.16
CA TYR A 73 -8.37 -6.46 -4.63
C TYR A 73 -7.28 -5.74 -3.82
N THR A 74 -7.61 -5.38 -2.59
CA THR A 74 -6.64 -4.81 -1.64
C THR A 74 -5.81 -5.93 -1.01
N SER A 75 -4.52 -5.68 -0.79
CA SER A 75 -3.73 -6.57 0.07
C SER A 75 -4.35 -6.63 1.47
N HIS A 76 -4.45 -7.84 2.02
CA HIS A 76 -4.84 -8.05 3.40
C HIS A 76 -3.77 -8.87 4.13
N ALA A 77 -3.63 -8.66 5.44
CA ALA A 77 -2.68 -9.38 6.26
C ALA A 77 -3.34 -10.64 6.82
N VAL A 78 -2.79 -11.81 6.47
CA VAL A 78 -3.11 -13.09 7.11
C VAL A 78 -2.10 -13.33 8.22
N PRO A 79 -2.49 -13.30 9.50
CA PRO A 79 -1.55 -13.50 10.59
C PRO A 79 -1.06 -14.95 10.60
N ILE A 80 0.26 -15.14 10.63
CA ILE A 80 0.91 -16.46 10.66
C ILE A 80 1.57 -16.74 12.00
N MET A 81 2.07 -15.70 12.66
CA MET A 81 2.75 -15.81 13.94
C MET A 81 2.54 -14.57 14.76
N GLN A 82 2.47 -14.74 16.06
CA GLN A 82 2.42 -13.63 17.01
C GLN A 82 3.39 -13.88 18.17
N ALA A 83 3.76 -12.79 18.83
CA ALA A 83 4.61 -12.85 20.00
C ALA A 83 4.19 -11.79 21.02
N VAL A 84 4.27 -12.12 22.30
CA VAL A 84 4.19 -11.14 23.38
C VAL A 84 5.60 -10.65 23.69
N PHE A 85 5.81 -9.34 23.55
CA PHE A 85 7.07 -8.66 23.83
C PHE A 85 6.95 -7.82 25.08
N HIS A 86 8.00 -7.79 25.90
CA HIS A 86 8.15 -6.76 26.92
C HIS A 86 8.62 -5.42 26.35
N ASP A 87 9.36 -5.45 25.23
CA ASP A 87 9.90 -4.28 24.56
C ASP A 87 10.22 -4.56 23.07
N GLU A 88 10.27 -3.51 22.25
CA GLU A 88 10.55 -3.57 20.81
C GLU A 88 12.07 -3.67 20.52
N THR A 89 12.70 -4.73 21.02
CA THR A 89 14.14 -4.96 20.84
C THR A 89 14.46 -5.79 19.61
N GLU A 90 15.67 -5.62 19.07
CA GLU A 90 16.18 -6.39 17.92
C GLU A 90 16.13 -7.90 18.20
N ALA A 91 16.60 -8.33 19.37
CA ALA A 91 16.59 -9.74 19.78
C ALA A 91 15.18 -10.33 19.83
N ASN A 92 14.15 -9.56 20.22
CA ASN A 92 12.77 -10.04 20.21
C ASN A 92 12.25 -10.24 18.78
N TYR A 93 12.53 -9.31 17.88
CA TYR A 93 12.14 -9.42 16.48
C TYR A 93 12.90 -10.55 15.76
N GLU A 94 14.20 -10.73 16.01
CA GLU A 94 14.97 -11.85 15.47
C GLU A 94 14.41 -13.20 15.93
N ARG A 95 14.05 -13.33 17.22
CA ARG A 95 13.40 -14.56 17.73
C ARG A 95 12.10 -14.85 17.00
N LEU A 96 11.26 -13.82 16.77
CA LEU A 96 10.02 -13.96 16.00
C LEU A 96 10.30 -14.38 14.54
N PHE A 97 11.27 -13.75 13.87
CA PHE A 97 11.58 -14.02 12.47
C PHE A 97 12.21 -15.39 12.26
N ARG A 98 13.18 -15.78 13.10
CA ARG A 98 13.81 -17.11 13.05
C ARG A 98 12.82 -18.24 13.41
N ALA A 99 11.87 -17.98 14.30
CA ALA A 99 10.79 -18.93 14.54
C ALA A 99 9.94 -19.12 13.28
N PHE A 100 9.63 -18.04 12.56
CA PHE A 100 8.93 -18.14 11.29
C PHE A 100 9.75 -18.89 10.22
N ASP A 101 11.05 -18.65 10.10
CA ASP A 101 11.94 -19.43 9.21
C ASP A 101 11.81 -20.93 9.48
N LYS A 102 11.90 -21.32 10.76
CA LYS A 102 11.76 -22.71 11.17
C LYS A 102 10.41 -23.30 10.76
N HIS A 103 9.31 -22.60 11.03
CA HIS A 103 7.98 -23.09 10.68
C HIS A 103 7.72 -23.14 9.18
N TRP A 104 8.30 -22.22 8.41
CA TRP A 104 8.27 -22.29 6.95
C TRP A 104 8.94 -23.57 6.46
N MET A 105 10.16 -23.85 6.89
CA MET A 105 10.88 -25.07 6.52
C MET A 105 10.14 -26.35 6.96
N GLU A 106 9.53 -26.35 8.14
CA GLU A 106 8.75 -27.48 8.65
C GLU A 106 7.38 -27.67 7.98
N SER A 107 6.91 -26.70 7.18
CA SER A 107 5.61 -26.78 6.49
C SER A 107 5.70 -27.47 5.12
N GLY A 108 6.87 -27.94 4.70
CA GLY A 108 7.02 -28.74 3.48
C GLY A 108 8.47 -29.13 3.20
N SER A 109 8.69 -30.38 2.77
CA SER A 109 10.03 -30.96 2.58
C SER A 109 10.90 -30.25 1.53
N ASN A 110 10.29 -29.48 0.62
CA ASN A 110 10.98 -28.84 -0.51
C ASN A 110 10.88 -27.31 -0.48
N ARG A 111 10.56 -26.70 0.66
CA ARG A 111 10.45 -25.24 0.72
C ARG A 111 11.83 -24.58 0.62
N PRO A 112 12.00 -23.57 -0.25
CA PRO A 112 13.22 -22.79 -0.28
C PRO A 112 13.35 -21.95 0.99
N PRO A 113 14.56 -21.60 1.45
CA PRO A 113 14.75 -20.69 2.57
C PRO A 113 14.01 -19.36 2.39
N LEU A 114 13.50 -18.78 3.49
CA LEU A 114 12.83 -17.47 3.42
C LEU A 114 13.76 -16.34 2.95
N THR A 115 15.07 -16.48 3.11
CA THR A 115 16.06 -15.56 2.52
C THR A 115 15.91 -15.41 1.00
N ASP A 116 15.37 -16.43 0.34
CA ASP A 116 15.31 -16.51 -1.12
C ASP A 116 13.93 -16.13 -1.66
N VAL A 117 12.87 -16.33 -0.87
CA VAL A 117 11.48 -16.08 -1.29
C VAL A 117 10.81 -14.87 -0.63
N ALA A 118 11.32 -14.38 0.51
CA ALA A 118 10.79 -13.17 1.15
C ALA A 118 11.27 -11.93 0.40
N LEU A 119 10.42 -11.40 -0.48
CA LEU A 119 10.76 -10.24 -1.31
C LEU A 119 10.80 -8.94 -0.50
N GLN A 120 9.87 -8.79 0.44
CA GLN A 120 9.68 -7.53 1.13
C GLN A 120 8.97 -7.70 2.47
N VAL A 121 9.27 -6.79 3.40
CA VAL A 121 8.69 -6.73 4.74
C VAL A 121 8.09 -5.35 4.98
N HIS A 122 6.77 -5.30 5.09
CA HIS A 122 5.99 -4.13 5.46
C HIS A 122 6.07 -3.93 6.97
N LYS A 123 6.48 -2.75 7.40
CA LYS A 123 6.73 -2.49 8.81
C LYS A 123 6.63 -1.01 9.16
N ASP A 124 6.55 -0.73 10.46
CA ASP A 124 6.73 0.61 10.97
C ASP A 124 8.22 1.05 10.88
N PHE A 125 8.46 2.36 11.06
CA PHE A 125 9.79 2.97 11.04
C PHE A 125 10.65 2.62 12.28
N HIS A 126 10.35 1.53 12.99
CA HIS A 126 11.09 1.12 14.17
C HIS A 126 12.44 0.49 13.80
N LYS A 127 13.54 1.00 14.36
CA LYS A 127 14.92 0.57 14.01
C LYS A 127 15.14 -0.92 14.29
N ALA A 128 14.64 -1.42 15.43
CA ALA A 128 14.82 -2.82 15.82
C ALA A 128 14.24 -3.83 14.81
N ILE A 129 13.08 -3.51 14.21
CA ILE A 129 12.46 -4.36 13.18
C ILE A 129 13.35 -4.40 11.94
N GLU A 130 13.90 -3.25 11.55
CA GLU A 130 14.79 -3.18 10.38
C GLU A 130 16.09 -3.94 10.58
N THR A 131 16.73 -3.81 11.75
CA THR A 131 17.97 -4.55 12.01
C THR A 131 17.70 -6.06 12.01
N ALA A 132 16.66 -6.52 12.69
CA ALA A 132 16.28 -7.94 12.71
C ALA A 132 15.93 -8.47 11.30
N ARG A 133 15.23 -7.67 10.49
CA ARG A 133 14.91 -8.02 9.10
C ARG A 133 16.18 -8.21 8.27
N ARG A 134 17.16 -7.30 8.39
CA ARG A 134 18.43 -7.43 7.66
C ARG A 134 19.23 -8.65 8.08
N SER A 135 19.17 -9.01 9.37
CA SER A 135 19.83 -10.19 9.93
C SER A 135 19.19 -11.49 9.43
N CYS A 136 17.85 -11.57 9.39
CA CYS A 136 17.14 -12.79 9.02
C CYS A 136 16.92 -12.93 7.50
N TRP A 137 16.60 -11.82 6.81
CA TRP A 137 16.23 -11.79 5.39
C TRP A 137 16.93 -10.64 4.66
N PRO A 138 18.27 -10.68 4.49
CA PRO A 138 19.05 -9.58 3.93
C PRO A 138 18.66 -9.19 2.50
N ALA A 139 18.21 -10.16 1.69
CA ALA A 139 17.77 -9.93 0.32
C ALA A 139 16.39 -9.25 0.24
N SER A 140 15.58 -9.36 1.30
CA SER A 140 14.26 -8.73 1.37
C SER A 140 14.39 -7.21 1.39
N ARG A 141 13.38 -6.54 0.88
CA ARG A 141 13.24 -5.09 0.94
C ARG A 141 12.46 -4.63 2.16
N ALA A 142 12.87 -3.52 2.78
CA ALA A 142 12.04 -2.80 3.73
C ALA A 142 10.95 -1.98 3.02
N CYS A 143 9.68 -2.16 3.42
CA CYS A 143 8.55 -1.33 3.01
C CYS A 143 8.02 -0.58 4.24
N ASP A 144 8.49 0.65 4.44
CA ASP A 144 8.09 1.41 5.63
C ASP A 144 6.66 1.98 5.46
N ASP A 145 5.86 1.91 6.53
CA ASP A 145 4.48 2.35 6.50
C ASP A 145 4.35 3.88 6.40
N PHE A 146 4.29 4.34 5.16
CA PHE A 146 4.12 5.75 4.86
C PHE A 146 2.79 6.32 5.37
N PHE A 147 1.77 5.52 5.66
CA PHE A 147 0.57 6.06 6.31
C PHE A 147 0.91 6.59 7.70
N HIS A 148 1.61 5.79 8.51
CA HIS A 148 2.17 6.23 9.77
C HIS A 148 3.13 7.41 9.63
N PHE A 149 3.93 7.44 8.56
CA PHE A 149 4.73 8.62 8.24
C PHE A 149 3.85 9.86 8.05
N SER A 150 2.86 9.78 7.16
CA SER A 150 2.01 10.92 6.80
C SER A 150 1.10 11.40 7.95
N GLN A 151 0.61 10.50 8.81
CA GLN A 151 -0.27 10.86 9.93
C GLN A 151 0.46 11.15 11.23
N LYS A 152 1.33 10.23 11.68
CA LYS A 152 2.02 10.34 12.98
C LYS A 152 3.31 11.15 12.88
N LYS A 153 4.06 11.07 11.77
CA LYS A 153 5.30 11.84 11.60
C LYS A 153 5.06 13.26 11.06
N HIS A 154 3.82 13.66 10.77
CA HIS A 154 3.49 15.07 10.49
C HIS A 154 3.92 15.99 11.65
N THR A 155 3.77 15.54 12.91
CA THR A 155 4.25 16.30 14.09
C THR A 155 5.78 16.38 14.15
N THR A 156 6.47 15.30 13.77
CA THR A 156 7.94 15.27 13.71
C THR A 156 8.45 16.14 12.58
N LEU A 157 7.88 16.02 11.37
CA LEU A 157 8.22 16.87 10.24
C LEU A 157 7.97 18.35 10.58
N ALA A 158 6.83 18.68 11.20
CA ALA A 158 6.51 20.03 11.64
C ALA A 158 7.47 20.58 12.69
N SER A 159 7.94 19.75 13.63
CA SER A 159 8.91 20.17 14.65
C SER A 159 10.32 20.34 14.09
N LYS A 160 10.66 19.65 13.00
CA LYS A 160 11.94 19.78 12.29
C LYS A 160 11.96 20.97 11.33
N CYS A 161 10.81 21.34 10.75
CA CYS A 161 10.70 22.54 9.93
C CYS A 161 10.97 23.79 10.77
N LYS A 162 11.87 24.66 10.31
CA LYS A 162 12.27 25.86 11.05
C LYS A 162 11.60 27.11 10.54
N THR A 163 11.57 27.29 9.23
CA THR A 163 11.19 28.56 8.60
C THR A 163 9.70 28.82 8.82
N LEU A 164 9.42 30.02 9.34
CA LEU A 164 8.07 30.49 9.63
C LEU A 164 7.75 31.69 8.74
N GLU A 165 6.51 31.73 8.27
CA GLU A 165 5.94 32.87 7.57
C GLU A 165 4.60 33.25 8.21
N GLN A 166 4.25 34.53 8.15
CA GLN A 166 2.97 35.00 8.64
C GLN A 166 1.94 34.94 7.50
N LYS A 167 0.92 34.07 7.64
CA LYS A 167 -0.21 33.96 6.70
C LYS A 167 -1.50 34.24 7.43
N LYS A 168 -2.24 35.27 6.99
CA LYS A 168 -3.51 35.70 7.60
C LYS A 168 -3.41 35.86 9.13
N GLY A 169 -2.34 36.51 9.59
CA GLY A 169 -2.08 36.76 11.01
C GLY A 169 -1.58 35.55 11.82
N LYS A 170 -1.40 34.36 11.22
CA LYS A 170 -0.88 33.17 11.89
C LYS A 170 0.51 32.81 11.39
N TRP A 171 1.39 32.42 12.31
CA TRP A 171 2.68 31.84 11.97
C TRP A 171 2.48 30.41 11.47
N VAL A 172 2.92 30.13 10.25
CA VAL A 172 2.85 28.80 9.64
C VAL A 172 4.24 28.37 9.17
N LYS A 173 4.49 27.07 9.19
CA LYS A 173 5.75 26.48 8.71
C LYS A 173 5.77 26.50 7.18
N THR A 174 6.63 27.32 6.59
CA THR A 174 6.65 27.61 5.15
C THR A 174 6.76 26.34 4.30
N TYR A 175 7.69 25.44 4.66
CA TYR A 175 8.00 24.26 3.85
C TYR A 175 7.29 22.98 4.29
N LEU A 176 6.46 23.02 5.33
CA LEU A 176 5.82 21.82 5.87
C LEU A 176 4.92 21.14 4.84
N LYS A 177 3.98 21.88 4.25
CA LYS A 177 3.06 21.36 3.23
C LYS A 177 3.82 20.95 1.96
N TRP A 178 4.72 21.82 1.49
CA TRP A 178 5.51 21.55 0.28
C TRP A 178 6.32 20.25 0.42
N THR A 179 6.95 20.03 1.58
CA THR A 179 7.70 18.79 1.84
C THR A 179 6.78 17.57 1.90
N ALA A 180 5.63 17.68 2.55
CA ALA A 180 4.67 16.58 2.62
C ALA A 180 4.12 16.19 1.24
N ASP A 181 3.80 17.18 0.41
CA ASP A 181 3.33 16.98 -0.97
C ASP A 181 4.44 16.36 -1.83
N ALA A 182 5.69 16.83 -1.70
CA ALA A 182 6.83 16.23 -2.40
C ALA A 182 7.04 14.76 -2.03
N LEU A 183 6.90 14.40 -0.75
CA LEU A 183 7.04 13.02 -0.29
C LEU A 183 5.90 12.12 -0.80
N ALA A 184 4.67 12.65 -0.87
CA ALA A 184 3.54 11.94 -1.43
C ALA A 184 3.74 11.65 -2.94
N LEU A 185 4.23 12.65 -3.68
CA LEU A 185 4.60 12.51 -5.09
C LEU A 185 5.71 11.47 -5.28
N LEU A 186 6.84 11.67 -4.59
CA LEU A 186 8.03 10.82 -4.66
C LEU A 186 7.73 9.36 -4.34
N ARG A 187 6.76 9.08 -3.47
CA ARG A 187 6.34 7.71 -3.16
C ARG A 187 5.93 6.93 -4.42
N LEU A 188 5.31 7.59 -5.40
CA LEU A 188 4.66 6.94 -6.53
C LEU A 188 5.41 7.12 -7.87
N VAL A 189 6.53 7.83 -7.87
CA VAL A 189 7.32 7.99 -9.11
C VAL A 189 7.77 6.62 -9.63
N PRO A 190 7.79 6.42 -10.96
CA PRO A 190 7.67 5.08 -11.52
C PRO A 190 8.96 4.25 -11.44
N THR A 191 10.14 4.85 -11.57
CA THR A 191 11.43 4.12 -11.56
C THR A 191 12.34 4.59 -10.44
N LEU A 192 13.25 3.70 -10.03
CA LEU A 192 14.24 4.03 -8.99
C LEU A 192 15.16 5.18 -9.42
N SER A 193 15.56 5.23 -10.69
CA SER A 193 16.42 6.30 -11.21
C SER A 193 15.74 7.66 -11.08
N ILE A 194 14.45 7.75 -11.43
CA ILE A 194 13.65 8.99 -11.27
C ILE A 194 13.52 9.33 -9.78
N PHE A 195 13.16 8.35 -8.94
CA PHE A 195 13.07 8.54 -7.49
C PHE A 195 14.38 9.10 -6.91
N SER A 196 15.51 8.46 -7.20
CA SER A 196 16.83 8.83 -6.70
C SER A 196 17.20 10.28 -7.05
N HIS A 197 16.97 10.69 -8.30
CA HIS A 197 17.25 12.06 -8.74
C HIS A 197 16.35 13.08 -8.02
N LEU A 198 15.04 12.84 -8.01
CA LEU A 198 14.09 13.75 -7.37
C LEU A 198 14.27 13.80 -5.85
N TRP A 199 14.67 12.69 -5.22
CA TRP A 199 15.01 12.63 -3.81
C TRP A 199 16.24 13.47 -3.48
N LYS A 200 17.34 13.32 -4.23
CA LYS A 200 18.54 14.15 -4.09
C LYS A 200 18.20 15.63 -4.27
N SER A 201 17.40 15.97 -5.27
CA SER A 201 16.93 17.32 -5.53
C SER A 201 16.02 17.87 -4.43
N LEU A 202 15.14 17.06 -3.84
CA LEU A 202 14.35 17.44 -2.66
C LEU A 202 15.27 17.82 -1.49
N LEU A 203 16.23 16.95 -1.15
CA LEU A 203 17.15 17.20 -0.04
C LEU A 203 18.01 18.44 -0.28
N PHE A 204 18.49 18.63 -1.51
CA PHE A 204 19.24 19.83 -1.91
C PHE A 204 18.38 21.09 -1.76
N THR A 205 17.15 21.07 -2.29
CA THR A 205 16.22 22.21 -2.20
C THR A 205 15.94 22.60 -0.76
N LEU A 206 15.72 21.61 0.12
CA LEU A 206 15.49 21.87 1.55
C LEU A 206 16.70 22.54 2.22
N ARG A 207 17.94 22.09 1.93
CA ARG A 207 19.14 22.72 2.49
C ARG A 207 19.30 24.16 2.03
N GLU A 208 19.14 24.39 0.73
CA GLU A 208 19.20 25.71 0.10
C GLU A 208 18.14 26.67 0.64
N SER A 209 16.99 26.12 1.05
CA SER A 209 15.89 26.85 1.67
C SER A 209 16.04 27.05 3.19
N GLY A 210 17.20 26.70 3.77
CA GLY A 210 17.46 26.82 5.21
C GLY A 210 16.85 25.71 6.08
N GLU A 211 16.26 24.68 5.46
CA GLU A 211 15.61 23.52 6.12
C GLU A 211 16.56 22.31 6.24
N GLY A 212 17.84 22.56 6.53
CA GLY A 212 18.87 21.51 6.61
C GLY A 212 18.54 20.40 7.61
N ILE A 213 17.90 20.73 8.74
CA ILE A 213 17.47 19.73 9.73
C ILE A 213 16.42 18.77 9.17
N VAL A 214 15.50 19.27 8.35
CA VAL A 214 14.50 18.43 7.69
C VAL A 214 15.20 17.52 6.68
N ALA A 215 16.14 18.05 5.90
CA ALA A 215 16.92 17.28 4.95
C ALA A 215 17.73 16.15 5.62
N ASP A 216 18.42 16.45 6.72
CA ASP A 216 19.18 15.46 7.51
C ASP A 216 18.27 14.38 8.10
N TRP A 217 17.11 14.79 8.63
CA TRP A 217 16.12 13.84 9.14
C TRP A 217 15.56 12.94 8.04
N LEU A 218 15.24 13.49 6.86
CA LEU A 218 14.75 12.70 5.73
C LEU A 218 15.79 11.70 5.22
N ARG A 219 17.07 12.10 5.18
CA ARG A 219 18.19 11.22 4.81
C ARG A 219 18.28 9.96 5.70
N SER A 220 17.78 10.01 6.94
CA SER A 220 17.73 8.81 7.81
C SER A 220 16.81 7.70 7.31
N TYR A 221 15.96 7.95 6.30
CA TYR A 221 15.11 6.94 5.65
C TYR A 221 15.77 6.28 4.44
N GLU A 222 16.96 6.74 4.03
CA GLU A 222 17.73 6.08 2.98
C GLU A 222 18.15 4.67 3.43
N ARG A 223 18.16 3.72 2.50
CA ARG A 223 18.51 2.32 2.73
C ARG A 223 19.46 1.83 1.64
N PRO A 224 20.32 0.85 1.95
CA PRO A 224 21.03 0.11 0.90
C PRO A 224 20.06 -0.46 -0.12
N LEU A 225 20.46 -0.46 -1.40
CA LEU A 225 19.65 -1.05 -2.46
C LEU A 225 19.55 -2.56 -2.22
N PRO A 226 18.35 -3.14 -2.03
CA PRO A 226 18.20 -4.57 -1.83
C PRO A 226 18.58 -5.33 -3.11
N PRO A 227 19.31 -6.47 -3.03
CA PRO A 227 19.61 -7.31 -4.19
C PRO A 227 18.37 -7.71 -5.01
N ALA A 228 17.22 -7.89 -4.34
CA ALA A 228 15.95 -8.18 -5.01
C ALA A 228 15.47 -7.06 -5.96
N LEU A 229 15.94 -5.82 -5.78
CA LEU A 229 15.69 -4.70 -6.69
C LEU A 229 16.77 -4.58 -7.78
N CYS A 230 17.84 -5.37 -7.69
CA CYS A 230 19.00 -5.30 -8.57
C CYS A 230 18.80 -6.05 -9.89
N ARG A 231 17.71 -5.78 -10.62
CA ARG A 231 17.83 -5.63 -12.09
C ARG A 231 18.41 -4.24 -12.36
N ALA A 232 19.55 -3.96 -11.72
CA ALA A 232 19.94 -2.60 -11.46
C ALA A 232 20.35 -1.95 -12.78
N PRO A 233 19.89 -0.72 -13.05
CA PRO A 233 20.46 0.06 -14.16
C PRO A 233 21.97 0.21 -13.95
N ALA A 234 22.72 0.48 -15.03
CA ALA A 234 24.18 0.51 -15.02
C ALA A 234 24.82 1.47 -13.98
N ASP A 235 24.01 2.35 -13.36
CA ASP A 235 24.38 3.32 -12.34
C ASP A 235 23.93 2.94 -10.91
N ALA A 236 23.66 1.66 -10.65
CA ALA A 236 23.16 1.11 -9.38
C ALA A 236 23.82 1.69 -8.12
N ASP A 237 25.16 1.77 -8.11
CA ASP A 237 25.95 2.20 -6.96
C ASP A 237 25.75 3.67 -6.59
N GLN A 238 25.18 4.46 -7.50
CA GLN A 238 24.91 5.88 -7.31
C GLN A 238 23.44 6.16 -6.97
N LEU A 239 22.58 5.14 -6.99
CA LEU A 239 21.16 5.30 -6.74
C LEU A 239 20.84 5.28 -5.25
N ILE A 240 19.98 6.21 -4.84
CA ILE A 240 19.44 6.28 -3.48
C ILE A 240 18.05 5.65 -3.48
N PHE A 241 17.82 4.80 -2.49
CA PHE A 241 16.53 4.19 -2.22
C PHE A 241 16.05 4.62 -0.83
N ALA A 242 14.77 4.98 -0.72
CA ALA A 242 14.09 5.15 0.57
C ALA A 242 13.00 4.09 0.72
N SER A 243 12.93 3.50 1.91
CA SER A 243 12.05 2.37 2.24
C SER A 243 10.55 2.59 2.00
N PHE A 244 10.09 3.83 1.88
CA PHE A 244 8.67 4.14 1.61
C PHE A 244 8.31 4.23 0.12
N TRP A 245 9.29 4.28 -0.80
CA TRP A 245 9.04 4.37 -2.23
C TRP A 245 8.24 3.15 -2.75
N CYS A 246 7.30 3.34 -3.67
CA CYS A 246 6.36 2.30 -4.12
C CYS A 246 6.31 2.16 -5.65
N GLY A 247 7.30 2.68 -6.38
CA GLY A 247 7.35 2.56 -7.84
C GLY A 247 7.50 1.12 -8.35
N ARG A 248 7.63 0.97 -9.68
CA ARG A 248 7.72 -0.30 -10.44
C ARG A 248 8.60 -1.35 -9.76
N ASP A 249 9.84 -0.94 -9.49
CA ASP A 249 10.88 -1.79 -8.91
C ASP A 249 10.96 -1.59 -7.39
N GLY A 250 10.09 -0.76 -6.81
CA GLY A 250 10.03 -0.52 -5.39
C GLY A 250 9.25 -1.63 -4.72
N CYS A 251 7.94 -1.67 -4.88
CA CYS A 251 7.07 -2.59 -4.15
C CYS A 251 6.41 -3.62 -5.06
N PHE A 252 6.14 -4.81 -4.49
CA PHE A 252 5.30 -5.77 -5.19
C PHE A 252 3.93 -5.16 -5.51
N PRO A 253 3.39 -5.32 -6.73
CA PRO A 253 2.13 -4.68 -7.14
C PRO A 253 1.03 -4.83 -6.10
N GLY A 254 0.35 -3.73 -5.78
CA GLY A 254 -0.74 -3.65 -4.81
C GLY A 254 -0.42 -3.96 -3.36
N THR A 255 0.85 -3.91 -2.98
CA THR A 255 1.26 -3.98 -1.57
C THR A 255 1.66 -2.61 -1.04
N GLY A 256 1.63 -1.56 -1.87
CA GLY A 256 2.10 -0.23 -1.53
C GLY A 256 1.35 0.47 -0.40
N GLY A 257 0.38 -0.15 0.26
CA GLY A 257 -0.32 0.40 1.43
C GLY A 257 0.59 0.62 2.64
N GLY A 258 1.51 -0.31 2.91
CA GLY A 258 2.31 -0.34 4.15
C GLY A 258 1.77 -1.37 5.14
N SER A 259 1.92 -1.11 6.45
CA SER A 259 1.42 -1.99 7.53
C SER A 259 -0.07 -1.80 7.86
N GLN A 260 -0.80 -0.92 7.15
CA GLN A 260 -2.24 -0.72 7.29
C GLN A 260 -3.07 -2.03 7.28
N PRO A 261 -2.75 -3.03 6.43
CA PRO A 261 -3.41 -4.34 6.51
C PRO A 261 -3.20 -5.05 7.84
N ALA A 262 -2.02 -4.92 8.46
CA ALA A 262 -1.72 -5.47 9.78
C ALA A 262 -2.46 -4.72 10.90
N GLU A 263 -2.65 -3.40 10.77
CA GLU A 263 -3.46 -2.64 11.73
C GLU A 263 -4.91 -3.14 11.82
N ALA A 264 -5.48 -3.58 10.69
CA ALA A 264 -6.82 -4.16 10.67
C ALA A 264 -6.91 -5.46 11.50
N VAL A 265 -5.83 -6.25 11.53
CA VAL A 265 -5.73 -7.44 12.39
C VAL A 265 -5.76 -7.02 13.86
N HIS A 266 -5.05 -5.96 14.20
CA HIS A 266 -4.91 -5.50 15.58
C HIS A 266 -6.19 -4.95 16.18
N ALA A 267 -6.99 -4.24 15.38
CA ALA A 267 -8.23 -3.63 15.86
C ALA A 267 -9.15 -4.62 16.60
N ALA A 268 -9.22 -5.88 16.14
CA ALA A 268 -10.08 -6.91 16.71
C ALA A 268 -9.68 -7.29 18.16
N TRP A 269 -8.41 -7.61 18.39
CA TRP A 269 -7.94 -7.99 19.73
C TRP A 269 -7.67 -6.78 20.62
N GLN A 270 -7.25 -5.65 20.06
CA GLN A 270 -7.07 -4.41 20.83
C GLN A 270 -8.37 -4.00 21.50
N THR A 271 -9.50 -4.06 20.79
CA THR A 271 -10.81 -3.74 21.36
C THR A 271 -11.16 -4.65 22.54
N GLN A 272 -10.75 -5.92 22.51
CA GLN A 272 -10.97 -6.84 23.63
C GLN A 272 -10.02 -6.57 24.80
N LEU A 273 -8.74 -6.32 24.53
CA LEU A 273 -7.73 -6.04 25.57
C LEU A 273 -7.92 -4.65 26.22
N GLN A 274 -8.37 -3.65 25.46
CA GLN A 274 -8.67 -2.31 25.99
C GLN A 274 -9.78 -2.32 27.04
N LYS A 275 -10.74 -3.26 26.96
CA LYS A 275 -11.77 -3.44 28.01
C LYS A 275 -11.17 -3.79 29.37
N LEU A 276 -9.93 -4.29 29.39
CA LEU A 276 -9.20 -4.64 30.61
C LEU A 276 -8.30 -3.50 31.10
N GLY A 277 -8.25 -2.36 30.39
CA GLY A 277 -7.41 -1.22 30.74
C GLY A 277 -5.91 -1.54 30.80
N GLY A 278 -5.43 -2.49 29.99
CA GLY A 278 -4.01 -2.89 29.97
C GLY A 278 -3.57 -3.76 31.15
N LYS A 279 -4.52 -4.31 31.93
CA LYS A 279 -4.23 -5.17 33.10
C LYS A 279 -4.17 -6.67 32.78
N GLY A 280 -4.43 -7.08 31.54
CA GLY A 280 -4.40 -8.48 31.15
C GLY A 280 -2.98 -9.03 31.22
N ASP A 281 -2.76 -10.09 32.00
CA ASP A 281 -1.51 -10.85 31.97
C ASP A 281 -1.32 -11.62 30.65
N VAL A 282 -0.18 -12.28 30.48
CA VAL A 282 0.13 -13.05 29.26
C VAL A 282 -0.94 -14.13 29.01
N SER A 283 -1.37 -14.84 30.05
CA SER A 283 -2.39 -15.88 29.95
C SER A 283 -3.73 -15.33 29.43
N HIS A 284 -4.12 -14.14 29.88
CA HIS A 284 -5.33 -13.47 29.41
C HIS A 284 -5.21 -13.03 27.95
N VAL A 285 -4.05 -12.47 27.56
CA VAL A 285 -3.78 -12.10 26.16
C VAL A 285 -3.90 -13.33 25.26
N LEU A 286 -3.27 -14.44 25.64
CA LEU A 286 -3.35 -15.69 24.90
C LEU A 286 -4.79 -16.21 24.81
N GLY A 287 -5.57 -16.14 25.90
CA GLY A 287 -6.98 -16.53 25.91
C GLY A 287 -7.86 -15.67 25.00
N VAL A 288 -7.64 -14.34 24.97
CA VAL A 288 -8.33 -13.41 24.06
C VAL A 288 -8.02 -13.75 22.61
N MET A 289 -6.74 -13.98 22.31
CA MET A 289 -6.31 -14.36 20.97
C MET A 289 -6.95 -15.69 20.57
N GLN A 290 -6.89 -16.73 21.42
CA GLN A 290 -7.50 -18.04 21.19
C GLN A 290 -8.99 -17.96 20.86
N ARG A 291 -9.77 -17.15 21.58
CA ARG A 291 -11.20 -16.92 21.27
C ARG A 291 -11.41 -16.23 19.92
N LEU A 292 -10.63 -15.19 19.64
CA LEU A 292 -10.69 -14.52 18.34
C LEU A 292 -10.37 -15.49 17.21
N TYR A 293 -9.50 -16.47 17.47
CA TYR A 293 -9.29 -17.53 16.51
C TYR A 293 -10.57 -18.32 16.25
N THR A 294 -11.11 -18.95 17.28
CA THR A 294 -12.26 -19.85 17.10
C THR A 294 -13.53 -19.17 16.60
N GLU A 295 -13.72 -17.88 16.88
CA GLU A 295 -14.98 -17.18 16.59
C GLU A 295 -14.90 -16.27 15.36
N SER A 296 -14.05 -15.25 15.40
CA SER A 296 -14.13 -14.11 14.47
C SER A 296 -13.21 -14.26 13.28
N TRP A 297 -12.00 -14.76 13.50
CA TRP A 297 -10.96 -14.80 12.49
C TRP A 297 -11.07 -16.01 11.55
N ALA A 298 -11.65 -17.13 12.02
CA ALA A 298 -11.90 -18.30 11.19
C ALA A 298 -12.70 -17.98 9.92
N SER A 299 -13.75 -17.15 10.05
CA SER A 299 -14.55 -16.71 8.92
C SER A 299 -13.88 -15.61 8.10
N TRP A 300 -13.16 -14.68 8.75
CA TRP A 300 -12.58 -13.52 8.07
C TRP A 300 -11.42 -13.91 7.14
N TYR A 301 -10.57 -14.84 7.59
CA TYR A 301 -9.41 -15.32 6.83
C TYR A 301 -9.64 -16.66 6.15
N GLU A 302 -10.86 -17.22 6.26
CA GLU A 302 -11.23 -18.49 5.63
C GLU A 302 -10.21 -19.60 5.89
N TRP A 303 -9.90 -19.86 7.17
CA TRP A 303 -8.81 -20.78 7.55
C TRP A 303 -8.98 -22.23 7.14
N HIS A 304 -10.21 -22.60 6.81
CA HIS A 304 -10.56 -23.94 6.37
C HIS A 304 -10.77 -24.00 4.85
N ALA A 305 -10.46 -22.91 4.12
CA ALA A 305 -10.52 -22.93 2.66
C ALA A 305 -9.27 -23.61 2.09
N ASP A 306 -9.48 -24.46 1.10
CA ASP A 306 -8.43 -25.12 0.33
C ASP A 306 -7.90 -24.23 -0.82
N SER A 307 -8.50 -23.06 -1.03
CA SER A 307 -8.10 -22.15 -2.09
C SER A 307 -6.66 -21.67 -1.87
N PRO A 308 -5.78 -21.74 -2.88
CA PRO A 308 -4.43 -21.23 -2.75
C PRO A 308 -4.42 -19.73 -2.41
N LEU A 309 -3.42 -19.32 -1.63
CA LEU A 309 -3.17 -17.92 -1.32
C LEU A 309 -2.25 -17.33 -2.38
N HIS A 310 -2.59 -16.14 -2.87
CA HIS A 310 -1.79 -15.46 -3.89
C HIS A 310 -1.45 -14.04 -3.45
N LEU A 311 -0.22 -13.64 -3.75
CA LEU A 311 0.22 -12.25 -3.60
C LEU A 311 -0.27 -11.36 -4.77
N ARG A 312 -0.64 -11.99 -5.89
CA ARG A 312 -1.22 -11.35 -7.07
C ARG A 312 -2.70 -11.69 -7.19
N THR A 313 -3.43 -10.78 -7.81
CA THR A 313 -4.81 -11.00 -8.25
C THR A 313 -4.84 -12.06 -9.34
N THR A 314 -5.71 -13.06 -9.21
CA THR A 314 -5.94 -14.10 -10.23
C THR A 314 -7.00 -13.72 -11.25
N GLU A 315 -7.85 -12.74 -10.94
CA GLU A 315 -8.97 -12.29 -11.77
C GLU A 315 -8.87 -10.79 -12.08
N ILE A 316 -9.47 -10.35 -13.20
CA ILE A 316 -9.61 -8.93 -13.53
C ILE A 316 -10.88 -8.39 -12.85
N ASP A 317 -10.77 -7.30 -12.07
CA ASP A 317 -11.94 -6.63 -11.49
C ASP A 317 -12.83 -6.02 -12.60
N PRO A 318 -14.09 -6.47 -12.76
CA PRO A 318 -15.03 -5.90 -13.73
C PRO A 318 -15.24 -4.39 -13.59
N ASN A 319 -15.06 -3.83 -12.38
CA ASN A 319 -15.21 -2.40 -12.17
C ASN A 319 -14.11 -1.57 -12.86
N LEU A 320 -12.94 -2.15 -13.10
CA LEU A 320 -11.86 -1.46 -13.81
C LEU A 320 -12.11 -1.40 -15.33
N ILE A 321 -12.93 -2.30 -15.86
CA ILE A 321 -13.29 -2.34 -17.28
C ILE A 321 -14.35 -1.27 -17.58
N CYS A 322 -15.42 -1.19 -16.79
CA CYS A 322 -16.59 -0.35 -17.08
C CYS A 322 -17.42 0.07 -15.84
N GLY A 323 -16.87 -0.06 -14.63
CA GLY A 323 -17.63 0.07 -13.39
C GLY A 323 -18.09 1.49 -13.04
N GLU A 324 -19.34 1.61 -12.60
CA GLU A 324 -19.91 2.89 -12.11
C GLU A 324 -19.24 3.40 -10.82
N ALA A 325 -18.67 2.51 -9.99
CA ALA A 325 -17.92 2.94 -8.82
C ALA A 325 -16.67 3.74 -9.20
N LEU A 326 -16.00 3.36 -10.30
CA LEU A 326 -14.81 4.03 -10.80
C LEU A 326 -15.16 5.40 -11.39
N LYS A 327 -16.22 5.47 -12.20
CA LYS A 327 -16.75 6.73 -12.74
C LYS A 327 -17.12 7.72 -11.64
N ARG A 328 -17.83 7.27 -10.60
CA ARG A 328 -18.17 8.12 -9.44
C ARG A 328 -16.93 8.62 -8.68
N ALA A 329 -15.83 7.88 -8.72
CA ALA A 329 -14.54 8.32 -8.17
C ALA A 329 -13.80 9.30 -9.10
N GLY A 330 -14.40 9.74 -10.21
CA GLY A 330 -13.79 10.66 -11.18
C GLY A 330 -12.71 10.00 -12.05
N ARG A 331 -12.72 8.67 -12.14
CA ARG A 331 -11.75 7.88 -12.89
C ARG A 331 -12.39 7.27 -14.13
N THR A 332 -11.56 7.00 -15.13
CA THR A 332 -12.02 6.58 -16.46
C THR A 332 -11.83 5.07 -16.62
N PRO A 333 -12.90 4.28 -16.84
CA PRO A 333 -12.75 2.84 -17.02
C PRO A 333 -11.94 2.46 -18.28
N ALA A 334 -11.33 1.27 -18.29
CA ALA A 334 -10.48 0.82 -19.40
C ALA A 334 -11.20 0.79 -20.75
N ALA A 335 -12.46 0.33 -20.78
CA ALA A 335 -13.28 0.33 -21.99
C ALA A 335 -13.47 1.74 -22.55
N ARG A 336 -13.57 2.74 -21.67
CA ARG A 336 -13.73 4.13 -22.08
C ARG A 336 -12.46 4.67 -22.72
N PHE A 337 -11.28 4.33 -22.19
CA PHE A 337 -10.01 4.67 -22.84
C PHE A 337 -9.88 4.09 -24.26
N ALA A 338 -10.37 2.88 -24.48
CA ALA A 338 -10.35 2.23 -25.80
C ALA A 338 -11.31 2.84 -26.83
N GLU A 339 -12.32 3.59 -26.39
CA GLU A 339 -13.23 4.32 -27.27
C GLU A 339 -12.69 5.69 -27.70
N LEU A 340 -11.65 6.20 -27.01
CA LEU A 340 -11.07 7.52 -27.27
C LEU A 340 -9.99 7.47 -28.35
N SER A 341 -9.76 8.60 -29.03
CA SER A 341 -8.71 8.70 -30.05
C SER A 341 -7.32 8.50 -29.45
N PRO A 342 -6.44 7.66 -30.05
CA PRO A 342 -5.07 7.47 -29.60
C PRO A 342 -4.29 8.78 -29.45
N ASP A 343 -4.42 9.70 -30.42
CA ASP A 343 -3.70 10.97 -30.47
C ASP A 343 -3.98 11.89 -29.27
N THR A 344 -5.11 11.67 -28.60
CA THR A 344 -5.52 12.43 -27.42
C THR A 344 -5.39 11.65 -26.13
N THR A 345 -5.09 10.35 -26.17
CA THR A 345 -5.26 9.46 -25.01
C THR A 345 -3.94 8.91 -24.50
N PHE A 346 -3.06 8.42 -25.39
CA PHE A 346 -1.81 7.79 -24.98
C PHE A 346 -0.68 8.00 -26.00
N TYR A 347 0.55 7.81 -25.54
CA TYR A 347 1.79 7.89 -26.30
C TYR A 347 2.65 6.67 -26.00
N VAL A 348 3.25 6.06 -27.01
CA VAL A 348 4.07 4.84 -26.86
C VAL A 348 5.52 5.14 -27.18
N ARG A 349 6.43 4.70 -26.32
CA ARG A 349 7.89 4.77 -26.51
C ARG A 349 8.53 3.42 -26.28
N THR A 350 9.29 2.95 -27.27
CA THR A 350 10.09 1.73 -27.14
C THR A 350 11.50 2.08 -26.67
N CYS A 351 11.95 1.44 -25.60
CA CYS A 351 13.33 1.49 -25.17
C CYS A 351 14.18 0.66 -26.14
N SER A 352 15.16 1.28 -26.79
CA SER A 352 15.98 0.59 -27.80
C SER A 352 16.87 -0.51 -27.21
N SER A 353 17.30 -0.38 -25.96
CA SER A 353 18.23 -1.34 -25.34
C SER A 353 17.52 -2.56 -24.74
N THR A 354 16.31 -2.40 -24.21
CA THR A 354 15.56 -3.49 -23.57
C THR A 354 14.40 -4.01 -24.41
N HIS A 355 14.06 -3.31 -25.51
CA HIS A 355 12.83 -3.50 -26.27
C HIS A 355 11.56 -3.37 -25.42
N GLU A 356 11.64 -2.82 -24.20
CA GLU A 356 10.46 -2.55 -23.37
C GLU A 356 9.68 -1.36 -23.92
N HIS A 357 8.36 -1.49 -23.98
CA HIS A 357 7.45 -0.39 -24.33
C HIS A 357 6.99 0.32 -23.07
N TRP A 358 7.01 1.65 -23.09
CA TRP A 358 6.34 2.52 -22.13
C TRP A 358 5.15 3.18 -22.81
N VAL A 359 3.98 3.02 -22.21
CA VAL A 359 2.76 3.69 -22.61
C VAL A 359 2.48 4.80 -21.60
N VAL A 360 2.54 6.04 -22.05
CA VAL A 360 2.19 7.24 -21.28
C VAL A 360 0.76 7.62 -21.63
N LEU A 361 -0.09 7.84 -20.64
CA LEU A 361 -1.50 8.19 -20.86
C LEU A 361 -1.98 9.19 -19.82
N VAL A 362 -3.06 9.91 -20.13
CA VAL A 362 -3.72 10.78 -19.13
C VAL A 362 -4.25 9.95 -17.97
N HIS A 363 -4.22 10.49 -16.75
CA HIS A 363 -4.74 9.78 -15.59
C HIS A 363 -6.27 9.60 -15.67
N SER A 364 -6.99 10.58 -16.26
CA SER A 364 -8.45 10.55 -16.43
C SER A 364 -8.91 11.28 -17.70
N GLU A 365 -10.07 10.90 -18.24
CA GLU A 365 -10.80 11.56 -19.35
C GLU A 365 -11.06 13.05 -19.07
N ALA A 366 -11.18 13.43 -17.79
CA ALA A 366 -11.32 14.83 -17.38
C ALA A 366 -10.07 15.69 -17.67
N GLN A 367 -8.93 15.08 -17.97
CA GLN A 367 -7.66 15.75 -18.29
C GLN A 367 -7.33 15.73 -19.79
N LEU A 368 -8.28 15.37 -20.64
CA LEU A 368 -8.09 15.42 -22.09
C LEU A 368 -8.07 16.87 -22.60
N PRO A 369 -7.27 17.17 -23.65
CA PRO A 369 -6.44 16.24 -24.43
C PRO A 369 -5.09 15.90 -23.78
N LEU A 370 -4.51 14.74 -24.12
CA LEU A 370 -3.14 14.35 -23.71
C LEU A 370 -2.15 15.47 -24.07
N PRO A 371 -1.38 16.01 -23.12
CA PRO A 371 -0.39 17.03 -23.41
C PRO A 371 0.82 16.42 -24.14
N SER A 372 0.74 16.28 -25.47
CA SER A 372 1.65 15.43 -26.27
C SER A 372 3.13 15.76 -26.05
N LYS A 373 3.49 17.04 -25.90
CA LYS A 373 4.87 17.45 -25.58
C LYS A 373 5.35 16.90 -24.24
N MET A 374 4.52 17.02 -23.19
CA MET A 374 4.85 16.53 -21.85
C MET A 374 4.84 15.00 -21.81
N ALA A 375 3.92 14.36 -22.53
CA ALA A 375 3.86 12.90 -22.64
C ALA A 375 5.10 12.34 -23.36
N ALA A 376 5.55 12.96 -24.45
CA ALA A 376 6.78 12.59 -25.15
C ALA A 376 8.01 12.78 -24.25
N GLN A 377 8.11 13.91 -23.54
CA GLN A 377 9.19 14.17 -22.58
C GLN A 377 9.21 13.13 -21.46
N LEU A 378 8.06 12.81 -20.88
CA LEU A 378 7.94 11.78 -19.85
C LEU A 378 8.38 10.42 -20.40
N ALA A 379 7.96 10.05 -21.60
CA ALA A 379 8.36 8.79 -22.21
C ALA A 379 9.87 8.69 -22.45
N ASP A 380 10.54 9.79 -22.81
CA ASP A 380 12.01 9.85 -22.89
C ASP A 380 12.66 9.77 -21.50
N ILE A 381 12.06 10.39 -20.48
CA ILE A 381 12.49 10.29 -19.07
C ILE A 381 12.41 8.83 -18.59
N MET A 382 11.37 8.09 -18.96
CA MET A 382 11.17 6.69 -18.55
C MET A 382 12.28 5.74 -19.00
N VAL A 383 13.01 6.08 -20.07
CA VAL A 383 14.09 5.27 -20.63
C VAL A 383 15.49 5.86 -20.37
N ALA A 384 15.58 6.99 -19.68
CA ALA A 384 16.84 7.67 -19.41
C ALA A 384 17.44 7.30 -18.05
N THR A 385 18.77 7.29 -17.99
CA THR A 385 19.55 7.05 -16.77
C THR A 385 20.68 8.10 -16.64
N GLY A 386 21.33 8.15 -15.47
CA GLY A 386 22.48 9.01 -15.22
C GLY A 386 22.30 10.49 -15.60
N SER A 387 23.33 11.06 -16.24
CA SER A 387 23.34 12.48 -16.63
C SER A 387 22.25 12.85 -17.64
N ARG A 388 21.89 11.93 -18.55
CA ARG A 388 20.81 12.14 -19.52
C ARG A 388 19.47 12.34 -18.82
N LEU A 389 19.17 11.53 -17.80
CA LEU A 389 17.95 11.70 -17.00
C LEU A 389 17.91 13.08 -16.33
N THR A 390 19.03 13.52 -15.74
CA THR A 390 19.12 14.87 -15.15
C THR A 390 18.82 15.97 -16.18
N THR A 391 19.39 15.88 -17.39
CA THR A 391 19.15 16.84 -18.47
C THR A 391 17.68 16.87 -18.87
N LEU A 392 17.04 15.72 -19.05
CA LEU A 392 15.63 15.65 -19.42
C LEU A 392 14.71 16.20 -18.33
N LEU A 393 15.00 15.92 -17.06
CA LEU A 393 14.26 16.50 -15.94
C LEU A 393 14.39 18.04 -15.88
N LYS A 394 15.55 18.59 -16.23
CA LYS A 394 15.72 20.06 -16.37
C LYS A 394 14.93 20.62 -17.55
N GLN A 395 14.96 19.95 -18.71
CA GLN A 395 14.19 20.35 -19.91
C GLN A 395 12.66 20.29 -19.68
N ALA A 396 12.23 19.37 -18.82
CA ALA A 396 10.84 19.27 -18.37
C ALA A 396 10.47 20.28 -17.28
N ASN A 397 11.41 21.15 -16.87
CA ASN A 397 11.29 22.08 -15.74
C ASN A 397 10.96 21.38 -14.41
N VAL A 398 11.19 20.07 -14.29
CA VAL A 398 11.07 19.33 -13.02
C VAL A 398 12.21 19.70 -12.08
N LEU A 399 13.37 20.03 -12.64
CA LEU A 399 14.54 20.53 -11.92
C LEU A 399 14.93 21.92 -12.45
N ALA A 400 15.25 22.86 -11.58
CA ALA A 400 15.69 24.21 -11.94
C ALA A 400 17.15 24.49 -11.50
N GLY A 401 17.86 25.34 -12.25
CA GLY A 401 19.22 25.79 -11.95
C GLY A 401 20.17 24.64 -11.56
N GLU A 402 20.70 24.72 -10.34
CA GLU A 402 21.59 23.74 -9.72
C GLU A 402 20.92 22.39 -9.35
N GLY A 403 19.68 22.15 -9.80
CA GLY A 403 18.94 20.91 -9.55
C GLY A 403 17.89 21.04 -8.45
N LYS A 404 17.37 22.25 -8.20
CA LYS A 404 16.26 22.50 -7.26
C LYS A 404 14.97 21.87 -7.79
N LEU A 405 14.28 21.11 -6.95
CA LEU A 405 13.03 20.42 -7.31
C LEU A 405 11.90 21.43 -7.51
N GLN A 406 11.26 21.37 -8.68
CA GLN A 406 10.06 22.15 -9.01
C GLN A 406 8.83 21.27 -8.85
N LEU A 407 8.24 21.30 -7.65
CA LEU A 407 7.18 20.35 -7.27
C LEU A 407 5.95 20.42 -8.18
N GLU A 408 5.54 21.61 -8.62
CA GLU A 408 4.38 21.78 -9.50
C GLU A 408 4.60 21.13 -10.88
N ALA A 409 5.79 21.31 -11.46
CA ALA A 409 6.15 20.67 -12.73
C ALA A 409 6.27 19.15 -12.57
N ALA A 410 6.83 18.69 -11.44
CA ALA A 410 6.91 17.28 -11.10
C ALA A 410 5.50 16.66 -10.94
N GLY A 411 4.57 17.36 -10.28
CA GLY A 411 3.19 16.95 -10.12
C GLY A 411 2.47 16.82 -11.47
N ARG A 412 2.56 17.84 -12.34
CA ARG A 412 2.00 17.75 -13.70
C ARG A 412 2.55 16.58 -14.50
N MET A 413 3.81 16.22 -14.28
CA MET A 413 4.44 15.13 -15.02
C MET A 413 4.08 13.75 -14.46
N PHE A 414 4.02 13.57 -13.14
CA PHE A 414 3.90 12.24 -12.52
C PHE A 414 2.57 11.97 -11.82
N GLU A 415 1.70 12.97 -11.65
CA GLU A 415 0.33 12.80 -11.12
C GLU A 415 -0.72 12.89 -12.23
N ASP A 416 -0.61 13.86 -13.15
CA ASP A 416 -1.58 14.03 -14.24
C ASP A 416 -1.42 12.98 -15.34
N LEU A 417 -0.23 12.40 -15.47
CA LEU A 417 0.08 11.33 -16.41
C LEU A 417 0.38 10.02 -15.68
N CYS A 418 -0.01 8.92 -16.31
CA CYS A 418 0.34 7.58 -15.89
C CYS A 418 1.32 6.96 -16.89
N CYS A 419 2.27 6.20 -16.37
CA CYS A 419 3.16 5.37 -17.16
C CYS A 419 2.81 3.91 -16.90
N VAL A 420 2.58 3.14 -17.98
CA VAL A 420 2.38 1.70 -17.92
C VAL A 420 3.46 1.04 -18.76
N MET A 421 4.12 0.05 -18.18
CA MET A 421 5.08 -0.75 -18.92
C MET A 421 4.37 -1.85 -19.69
N GLY A 422 4.61 -1.92 -21.00
CA GLY A 422 3.95 -2.87 -21.88
C GLY A 422 4.17 -4.33 -21.48
N SER A 423 5.39 -4.71 -21.06
CA SER A 423 5.74 -6.11 -20.75
C SER A 423 5.06 -6.62 -19.48
N SER A 424 5.23 -5.94 -18.34
CA SER A 424 4.72 -6.36 -17.02
C SER A 424 3.34 -5.79 -16.67
N LEU A 425 2.84 -4.82 -17.45
CA LEU A 425 1.61 -4.07 -17.17
C LEU A 425 1.63 -3.32 -15.83
N GLN A 426 2.81 -3.10 -15.26
CA GLN A 426 2.95 -2.28 -14.06
C GLN A 426 2.67 -0.82 -14.37
N CYS A 427 1.77 -0.21 -13.59
CA CYS A 427 1.37 1.18 -13.73
C CYS A 427 1.89 2.03 -12.58
N SER A 428 2.26 3.28 -12.88
CA SER A 428 2.69 4.28 -11.90
C SER A 428 1.57 4.85 -11.02
N CYS A 429 0.31 4.58 -11.34
CA CYS A 429 -0.80 5.18 -10.62
C CYS A 429 -0.95 4.59 -9.21
N SER A 430 -1.42 5.42 -8.27
CA SER A 430 -1.64 5.01 -6.87
C SER A 430 -2.53 3.77 -6.73
N VAL A 431 -3.56 3.65 -7.57
CA VAL A 431 -4.48 2.51 -7.54
C VAL A 431 -3.77 1.21 -7.88
N TYR A 432 -2.86 1.21 -8.85
CA TYR A 432 -2.03 0.04 -9.13
C TYR A 432 -1.08 -0.26 -7.97
N ALA A 433 -0.44 0.77 -7.39
CA ALA A 433 0.43 0.60 -6.23
C ALA A 433 -0.30 -0.03 -5.02
N TYR A 434 -1.59 0.27 -4.82
CA TYR A 434 -2.40 -0.23 -3.69
C TYR A 434 -3.17 -1.52 -3.98
N HIS A 435 -3.59 -1.77 -5.22
CA HIS A 435 -4.44 -2.94 -5.56
C HIS A 435 -3.74 -3.94 -6.49
N GLY A 436 -2.72 -3.52 -7.24
CA GLY A 436 -1.96 -4.36 -8.18
C GLY A 436 -2.65 -4.55 -9.53
N GLN A 437 -3.77 -3.86 -9.72
CA GLN A 437 -4.49 -3.72 -10.97
C GLN A 437 -5.08 -2.31 -11.03
N CYS A 438 -5.16 -1.75 -12.23
CA CYS A 438 -5.87 -0.51 -12.51
C CYS A 438 -6.42 -0.52 -13.95
N GLU A 439 -7.34 0.39 -14.24
CA GLU A 439 -7.88 0.62 -15.58
C GLU A 439 -6.79 0.84 -16.64
N HIS A 440 -5.69 1.52 -16.29
CA HIS A 440 -4.62 1.87 -17.22
C HIS A 440 -3.87 0.61 -17.65
N SER A 441 -3.56 -0.28 -16.70
CA SER A 441 -2.92 -1.56 -16.98
C SER A 441 -3.80 -2.48 -17.84
N ILE A 442 -5.12 -2.46 -17.62
CA ILE A 442 -6.08 -3.27 -18.39
C ILE A 442 -6.26 -2.70 -19.81
N PHE A 443 -6.33 -1.38 -19.94
CA PHE A 443 -6.36 -0.73 -21.24
C PHE A 443 -5.10 -1.05 -22.06
N VAL A 444 -3.92 -0.91 -21.46
CA VAL A 444 -2.65 -1.23 -22.15
C VAL A 444 -2.54 -2.71 -22.51
N ALA A 445 -3.11 -3.60 -21.70
CA ALA A 445 -3.19 -5.02 -22.02
C ALA A 445 -4.05 -5.33 -23.26
N SER A 446 -4.92 -4.40 -23.67
CA SER A 446 -5.77 -4.51 -24.87
C SER A 446 -5.19 -3.88 -26.13
N LEU A 447 -4.03 -3.24 -26.04
CA LEU A 447 -3.35 -2.65 -27.19
C LEU A 447 -2.48 -3.68 -27.90
N ASP A 448 -2.49 -3.66 -29.24
CA ASP A 448 -1.47 -4.31 -30.05
C ASP A 448 -0.24 -3.41 -30.12
N LEU A 449 0.82 -3.82 -29.43
CA LEU A 449 2.13 -3.16 -29.48
C LEU A 449 3.03 -3.93 -30.46
N THR A 450 4.00 -3.23 -31.07
CA THR A 450 4.84 -3.74 -32.18
C THR A 450 5.44 -5.14 -31.93
N HIS A 451 5.71 -5.50 -30.67
CA HIS A 451 6.26 -6.81 -30.29
C HIS A 451 5.45 -7.50 -29.18
N LYS A 452 4.22 -7.06 -28.92
CA LYS A 452 3.35 -7.67 -27.92
C LYS A 452 1.89 -7.55 -28.37
N PRO A 453 1.25 -8.66 -28.82
CA PRO A 453 -0.16 -8.63 -29.16
C PRO A 453 -1.01 -8.36 -27.93
N ALA A 454 -2.22 -7.85 -28.17
CA ALA A 454 -3.21 -7.68 -27.12
C ALA A 454 -3.45 -9.00 -26.37
N THR A 455 -3.44 -8.92 -25.04
CA THR A 455 -3.69 -10.07 -24.14
C THR A 455 -5.07 -10.02 -23.51
N VAL A 456 -5.78 -8.91 -23.69
CA VAL A 456 -7.09 -8.66 -23.12
C VAL A 456 -7.99 -8.08 -24.20
N ASP A 457 -9.10 -8.75 -24.49
CA ASP A 457 -10.15 -8.19 -25.32
C ASP A 457 -11.23 -7.54 -24.45
N LEU A 458 -11.28 -6.21 -24.45
CA LEU A 458 -12.26 -5.43 -23.68
C LEU A 458 -13.71 -5.65 -24.13
N LYS A 459 -13.94 -6.18 -25.33
CA LYS A 459 -15.28 -6.50 -25.84
C LYS A 459 -15.83 -7.80 -25.26
N THR A 460 -14.96 -8.77 -24.96
CA THR A 460 -15.37 -10.08 -24.43
C THR A 460 -15.44 -10.12 -22.91
N LEU A 461 -14.78 -9.18 -22.23
CA LEU A 461 -14.79 -9.12 -20.78
C LEU A 461 -16.17 -8.73 -20.21
N PRO A 462 -16.55 -9.26 -19.03
CA PRO A 462 -17.86 -8.98 -18.45
C PRO A 462 -18.06 -7.49 -18.14
N GLN A 463 -18.90 -6.81 -18.94
CA GLN A 463 -19.16 -5.37 -18.77
C GLN A 463 -20.20 -5.03 -17.70
N LYS A 464 -20.94 -6.02 -17.17
CA LYS A 464 -21.85 -5.83 -16.04
C LYS A 464 -21.88 -7.08 -15.20
N ARG A 465 -21.73 -6.96 -13.88
CA ARG A 465 -22.34 -7.95 -13.00
C ARG A 465 -23.85 -7.85 -13.20
N LYS A 466 -24.52 -8.96 -13.57
CA LYS A 466 -25.98 -9.09 -13.41
C LYS A 466 -26.30 -8.63 -12.00
N GLY A 467 -27.13 -7.59 -11.86
CA GLY A 467 -27.50 -7.01 -10.58
C GLY A 467 -28.17 -8.05 -9.69
N GLY A 468 -27.38 -8.75 -8.90
CA GLY A 468 -27.82 -9.81 -8.01
C GLY A 468 -28.29 -9.27 -6.66
N ARG A 469 -29.45 -8.62 -6.65
CA ARG A 469 -30.57 -8.94 -5.73
C ARG A 469 -31.82 -8.31 -6.34
N PRO A 470 -32.93 -9.04 -6.57
CA PRO A 470 -34.19 -8.39 -6.87
C PRO A 470 -34.46 -7.37 -5.76
N LYS A 471 -35.03 -6.22 -6.11
CA LYS A 471 -35.59 -5.24 -5.17
C LYS A 471 -36.76 -5.93 -4.42
N ALA A 472 -36.47 -6.88 -3.55
CA ALA A 472 -37.33 -7.10 -2.41
C ALA A 472 -37.13 -5.85 -1.55
N ALA A 473 -38.20 -5.08 -1.39
CA ALA A 473 -38.27 -3.87 -0.59
C ALA A 473 -37.92 -4.18 0.88
N ALA A 474 -36.64 -4.39 1.19
CA ALA A 474 -36.16 -4.39 2.55
C ALA A 474 -35.92 -2.94 2.93
N GLU A 475 -36.74 -2.45 3.87
CA GLU A 475 -36.64 -1.09 4.37
C GLU A 475 -35.20 -0.74 4.78
N PRO A 476 -34.75 0.52 4.53
CA PRO A 476 -33.41 0.96 4.87
C PRO A 476 -33.05 0.61 6.33
N PRO A 477 -31.78 0.28 6.64
CA PRO A 477 -31.33 -0.05 7.99
C PRO A 477 -31.76 0.98 9.06
N ARG A 478 -31.88 2.24 8.66
CA ARG A 478 -32.39 3.34 9.50
C ARG A 478 -33.88 3.19 9.87
N LYS A 479 -34.74 2.77 8.93
CA LYS A 479 -36.15 2.46 9.19
C LYS A 479 -36.30 1.20 10.04
N ARG A 480 -35.52 0.15 9.76
CA ARG A 480 -35.47 -1.05 10.62
C ARG A 480 -35.08 -0.75 12.06
N ARG A 481 -34.07 0.11 12.28
CA ARG A 481 -33.68 0.55 13.63
C ARG A 481 -34.75 1.42 14.30
N ALA A 482 -35.45 2.27 13.55
CA ALA A 482 -36.56 3.07 14.06
C ALA A 482 -37.74 2.19 14.48
N LEU A 483 -38.11 1.21 13.65
CA LEU A 483 -39.16 0.21 13.95
C LEU A 483 -38.79 -0.67 15.13
N ALA A 484 -37.55 -1.14 15.22
CA ALA A 484 -37.08 -1.92 16.37
C ALA A 484 -37.13 -1.11 17.68
N LYS A 485 -36.74 0.17 17.65
CA LYS A 485 -36.88 1.08 18.80
C LYS A 485 -38.35 1.34 19.16
N ALA A 486 -39.21 1.54 18.17
CA ALA A 486 -40.65 1.73 18.42
C ALA A 486 -41.28 0.48 19.05
N LYS A 487 -40.93 -0.71 18.56
CA LYS A 487 -41.42 -2.00 19.08
C LYS A 487 -40.92 -2.25 20.51
N ALA A 488 -39.65 -1.98 20.80
CA ALA A 488 -39.11 -2.07 22.16
C ALA A 488 -39.80 -1.09 23.13
N LYS A 489 -40.12 0.14 22.68
CA LYS A 489 -40.82 1.14 23.48
C LYS A 489 -42.28 0.75 23.75
N ALA A 490 -42.96 0.10 22.80
CA ALA A 490 -44.31 -0.42 22.97
C ALA A 490 -44.36 -1.59 23.97
N VAL A 491 -43.40 -2.52 23.91
CA VAL A 491 -43.28 -3.63 24.86
C VAL A 491 -43.02 -3.14 26.28
N ALA A 492 -42.15 -2.14 26.45
CA ALA A 492 -41.90 -1.52 27.75
C ALA A 492 -43.15 -0.82 28.32
N LYS A 493 -43.94 -0.14 27.47
CA LYS A 493 -45.17 0.56 27.88
C LYS A 493 -46.27 -0.41 28.33
N ASN A 494 -46.41 -1.56 27.65
CA ASN A 494 -47.37 -2.59 28.05
C ASN A 494 -46.95 -3.31 29.34
N SER A 495 -45.64 -3.51 29.54
CA SER A 495 -45.10 -4.10 30.78
C SER A 495 -45.27 -3.18 32.00
N ALA A 496 -45.25 -1.86 31.80
CA ALA A 496 -45.51 -0.89 32.86
C ALA A 496 -47.01 -0.78 33.22
N ARG A 497 -47.90 -0.96 32.24
CA ARG A 497 -49.36 -0.92 32.44
C ARG A 497 -49.91 -2.17 33.15
N ALA A 498 -49.26 -3.32 32.95
CA ALA A 498 -49.58 -4.56 33.67
C ALA A 498 -49.14 -4.54 35.16
N LYS A 499 -48.22 -3.65 35.55
CA LYS A 499 -47.77 -3.48 36.94
C LYS A 499 -48.61 -2.48 37.76
N THR A 500 -49.64 -1.87 37.16
CA THR A 500 -50.51 -0.89 37.81
C THR A 500 -51.93 -1.42 38.06
N THR A 501 -52.15 -2.73 37.89
CA THR A 501 -53.45 -3.42 38.08
C THR A 501 -53.38 -4.60 39.05
N THR A 502 -52.50 -4.52 40.04
CA THR A 502 -52.48 -5.40 41.22
C THR A 502 -52.52 -4.57 42.48
#